data_AF-A0AAW6PH79-F1
#
_entry.id   AF-A0AAW6PH79-F1
#
_cell.length_a   1.000
_cell.length_b   1.000
_cell.length_c   1.000
_cell.angle_alpha   90.00
_cell.angle_beta   90.00
_cell.angle_gamma   90.00
#
_symmetry.space_group_name_H-M   'P 1'
#
loop_
_entity.id
_entity.type
_entity.pdbx_description
1 polymer ?
#
loop_
_entity_poly.entity_id
_entity_poly.type
_entity_poly.pdbx_seq_one_letter_code
_entity_poly.pdbx_strand_id
1 'polypeptide(L)'
;MVFTAGYSAEMLASARESAELYRAGFVTVQGIEELFRYLNQGKDRKQSPIEHLALFSHGVPQRIAFGHELADESSMDLSVLNYRKLSPAAFADDARLDSHACRTGMGNQPDLSIEFYPQTWESLAQLLANHLRVKVRAYIRRSDYRNTWGSFEERRLADLCGLSDNQAPSIAWCRSWRELDKERRKNSSENKYTYQTSGAMNPVISGTTPYGAPRGQLEFIPQYYICINSYLINGRPLGIH
;
A
#
# COMPACT_ATOMS: atom_id res chain seq x y z
N MET A 1 -1.51 -1.70 11.59
CA MET A 1 -2.73 -0.93 11.91
C MET A 1 -3.85 -1.40 11.00
N VAL A 2 -5.09 -1.47 11.47
CA VAL A 2 -6.24 -1.96 10.70
C VAL A 2 -7.44 -1.02 10.88
N PHE A 3 -8.10 -0.66 9.76
CA PHE A 3 -9.41 -0.01 9.80
C PHE A 3 -10.48 -1.04 10.18
N THR A 4 -11.33 -0.75 11.16
CA THR A 4 -12.25 -1.77 11.71
C THR A 4 -13.55 -1.91 10.95
N ALA A 5 -13.96 -0.89 10.17
CA ALA A 5 -15.21 -0.92 9.43
C ALA A 5 -15.26 -2.12 8.47
N GLY A 6 -16.36 -2.86 8.49
CA GLY A 6 -16.57 -4.05 7.66
C GLY A 6 -15.97 -5.36 8.19
N TYR A 7 -15.15 -5.33 9.25
CA TYR A 7 -14.57 -6.54 9.85
C TYR A 7 -15.31 -6.99 11.11
N SER A 8 -15.50 -8.30 11.26
CA SER A 8 -16.04 -8.88 12.50
C SER A 8 -14.99 -8.91 13.62
N ALA A 9 -15.43 -9.15 14.85
CA ALA A 9 -14.52 -9.28 16.00
C ALA A 9 -13.52 -10.44 15.81
N GLU A 10 -13.97 -11.55 15.22
CA GLU A 10 -13.15 -12.72 14.92
C GLU A 10 -12.08 -12.39 13.86
N MET A 11 -12.46 -11.69 12.77
CA MET A 11 -11.50 -11.27 11.74
C MET A 11 -10.41 -10.36 12.33
N LEU A 12 -10.79 -9.42 13.19
CA LEU A 12 -9.84 -8.54 13.88
C LEU A 12 -8.97 -9.31 14.89
N ALA A 13 -9.51 -10.34 15.54
CA ALA A 13 -8.75 -11.22 16.42
C ALA A 13 -7.70 -12.03 15.65
N SER A 14 -8.05 -12.60 14.48
CA SER A 14 -7.06 -13.27 13.61
C SER A 14 -5.98 -12.32 13.12
N ALA A 15 -6.34 -11.08 12.76
CA ALA A 15 -5.35 -10.06 12.36
C ALA A 15 -4.43 -9.64 13.52
N ARG A 16 -4.94 -9.62 14.76
CA ARG A 16 -4.14 -9.40 15.96
C ARG A 16 -3.19 -10.57 16.20
N GLU A 17 -3.65 -11.80 16.08
CA GLU A 17 -2.82 -13.01 16.21
C GLU A 17 -1.66 -13.00 15.21
N SER A 18 -1.90 -12.60 13.95
CA SER A 18 -0.83 -12.37 12.97
C SER A 18 0.20 -11.36 13.46
N ALA A 19 -0.23 -10.21 13.99
CA ALA A 19 0.69 -9.21 14.49
C ALA A 19 1.52 -9.75 15.66
N GLU A 20 0.90 -10.48 16.59
CA GLU A 20 1.55 -11.10 17.74
C GLU A 20 2.59 -12.15 17.35
N LEU A 21 2.30 -12.98 16.33
CA LEU A 21 3.24 -13.96 15.77
C LEU A 21 4.56 -13.31 15.34
N TYR A 22 4.48 -12.10 14.79
CA TYR A 22 5.64 -11.30 14.37
C TYR A 22 6.11 -10.29 15.43
N ARG A 23 5.60 -10.37 16.66
CA ARG A 23 5.90 -9.45 17.79
C ARG A 23 5.63 -7.98 17.45
N ALA A 24 4.69 -7.72 16.56
CA ALA A 24 4.26 -6.40 16.16
C ALA A 24 3.09 -5.93 17.03
N GLY A 25 3.01 -4.61 17.26
CA GLY A 25 1.85 -4.01 17.92
C GLY A 25 0.62 -4.00 16.99
N PHE A 26 -0.55 -4.31 17.54
CA PHE A 26 -1.82 -4.23 16.81
C PHE A 26 -2.61 -2.98 17.22
N VAL A 27 -2.89 -2.12 16.25
CA VAL A 27 -3.63 -0.86 16.44
C VAL A 27 -4.79 -0.83 15.47
N THR A 28 -5.97 -0.49 15.99
CA THR A 28 -7.19 -0.34 15.21
C THR A 28 -7.58 1.12 15.12
N VAL A 29 -8.20 1.50 14.00
CA VAL A 29 -8.77 2.83 13.78
C VAL A 29 -10.15 2.72 13.14
N GLN A 30 -11.03 3.68 13.40
CA GLN A 30 -12.37 3.72 12.81
C GLN A 30 -12.46 4.62 11.58
N GLY A 31 -11.55 5.59 11.43
CA GLY A 31 -11.57 6.57 10.35
C GLY A 31 -10.23 7.25 10.12
N ILE A 32 -10.15 8.05 9.07
CA ILE A 32 -8.88 8.64 8.61
C ILE A 32 -8.27 9.61 9.64
N GLU A 33 -9.10 10.31 10.43
CA GLU A 33 -8.61 11.24 11.45
C GLU A 33 -7.86 10.52 12.58
N GLU A 34 -8.25 9.28 12.91
CA GLU A 34 -7.54 8.47 13.89
C GLU A 34 -6.21 7.93 13.34
N LEU A 35 -6.17 7.57 12.04
CA LEU A 35 -4.92 7.25 11.35
C LEU A 35 -3.97 8.46 11.43
N PHE A 36 -4.42 9.65 11.07
CA PHE A 36 -3.60 10.87 11.13
C PHE A 36 -3.09 11.14 12.54
N ARG A 37 -3.97 11.04 13.54
CA ARG A 37 -3.57 11.22 14.95
C ARG A 37 -2.48 10.22 15.34
N TYR A 38 -2.64 8.94 15.03
CA TYR A 38 -1.65 7.93 15.39
C TYR A 38 -0.32 8.10 14.64
N LEU A 39 -0.36 8.42 13.34
CA LEU A 39 0.86 8.64 12.57
C LEU A 39 1.60 9.87 13.07
N ASN A 40 0.90 10.97 13.37
CA ASN A 40 1.50 12.21 13.83
C ASN A 40 1.98 12.18 15.30
N GLN A 41 1.29 11.45 16.17
CA GLN A 41 1.44 11.57 17.64
C GLN A 41 1.63 10.24 18.39
N GLY A 42 1.62 9.09 17.71
CA GLY A 42 1.88 7.78 18.36
C GLY A 42 3.26 7.72 19.03
N LYS A 43 3.60 6.58 19.67
CA LYS A 43 4.86 6.31 20.43
C LYS A 43 5.95 7.36 20.17
N ASP A 44 6.01 8.39 21.03
CA ASP A 44 6.79 9.63 20.88
C ASP A 44 7.58 9.76 19.57
N ARG A 45 6.96 10.39 18.55
CA ARG A 45 7.57 10.53 17.20
C ARG A 45 8.91 11.25 17.17
N LYS A 46 9.26 12.00 18.22
CA LYS A 46 10.60 12.60 18.33
C LYS A 46 11.67 11.56 18.65
N GLN A 47 11.32 10.52 19.40
CA GLN A 47 12.21 9.42 19.77
C GLN A 47 12.09 8.22 18.82
N SER A 48 10.93 8.05 18.20
CA SER A 48 10.63 6.94 17.30
C SER A 48 9.91 7.45 16.04
N PRO A 49 10.65 8.16 15.16
CA PRO A 49 10.13 8.61 13.88
C PRO A 49 9.78 7.41 12.99
N ILE A 50 8.87 7.62 12.04
CA ILE A 50 8.49 6.59 11.07
C ILE A 50 9.58 6.47 10.01
N GLU A 51 10.30 5.34 10.00
CA GLU A 51 11.30 5.01 8.97
C GLU A 51 10.65 4.37 7.73
N HIS A 52 9.59 3.56 7.93
CA HIS A 52 8.90 2.88 6.85
C HIS A 52 7.39 2.80 7.12
N LEU A 53 6.59 3.25 6.16
CA LEU A 53 5.14 3.13 6.15
C LEU A 53 4.69 2.34 4.92
N ALA A 54 4.20 1.12 5.11
CA ALA A 54 3.57 0.33 4.05
C ALA A 54 2.04 0.36 4.19
N LEU A 55 1.34 0.72 3.11
CA LEU A 55 -0.12 0.81 3.06
C LEU A 55 -0.67 -0.26 2.12
N PHE A 56 -1.50 -1.15 2.65
CA PHE A 56 -2.18 -2.21 1.90
C PHE A 56 -3.67 -1.90 1.86
N SER A 57 -4.21 -1.64 0.67
CA SER A 57 -5.61 -1.25 0.51
C SER A 57 -6.07 -1.32 -0.94
N HIS A 58 -7.36 -1.09 -1.15
CA HIS A 58 -7.88 -0.59 -2.42
C HIS A 58 -7.36 0.82 -2.71
N GLY A 59 -7.38 1.17 -3.99
CA GLY A 59 -7.05 2.52 -4.45
C GLY A 59 -7.76 2.84 -5.74
N VAL A 60 -7.98 4.12 -5.95
CA VAL A 60 -8.36 4.69 -7.24
C VAL A 60 -7.50 5.93 -7.44
N PRO A 61 -7.50 6.57 -8.63
CA PRO A 61 -6.69 7.78 -8.80
C PRO A 61 -6.95 8.80 -7.70
N GLN A 62 -5.88 9.46 -7.26
CA GLN A 62 -5.92 10.52 -6.23
C GLN A 62 -6.33 10.09 -4.80
N ARG A 63 -6.66 8.80 -4.54
CA ARG A 63 -6.95 8.33 -3.17
C ARG A 63 -6.55 6.88 -2.89
N ILE A 64 -6.07 6.63 -1.68
CA ILE A 64 -5.98 5.31 -1.06
C ILE A 64 -7.25 5.13 -0.25
N ALA A 65 -8.06 4.14 -0.62
CA ALA A 65 -9.40 3.94 -0.06
C ALA A 65 -9.41 2.75 0.91
N PHE A 66 -9.35 3.02 2.22
CA PHE A 66 -9.29 1.98 3.26
C PHE A 66 -10.65 1.32 3.52
N GLY A 67 -11.74 2.01 3.19
CA GLY A 67 -13.11 1.51 3.33
C GLY A 67 -13.85 1.35 2.01
N HIS A 68 -13.14 1.04 0.92
CA HIS A 68 -13.72 0.94 -0.43
C HIS A 68 -15.00 0.07 -0.46
N GLU A 69 -16.03 0.57 -1.14
CA GLU A 69 -17.36 -0.08 -1.24
C GLU A 69 -18.16 -0.17 0.07
N LEU A 70 -17.67 0.43 1.17
CA LEU A 70 -18.45 0.62 2.39
C LEU A 70 -19.27 1.91 2.30
N ALA A 71 -20.38 1.97 3.05
CA ALA A 71 -21.30 3.10 3.04
C ALA A 71 -20.64 4.45 3.40
N ASP A 72 -19.59 4.43 4.23
CA ASP A 72 -18.83 5.60 4.64
C ASP A 72 -17.37 5.55 4.14
N GLU A 73 -17.16 5.10 2.90
CA GLU A 73 -15.79 4.96 2.34
C GLU A 73 -14.96 6.24 2.44
N SER A 74 -15.61 7.40 2.23
CA SER A 74 -14.92 8.69 2.16
C SER A 74 -14.29 9.15 3.49
N SER A 75 -14.84 8.71 4.64
CA SER A 75 -14.28 9.02 5.96
C SER A 75 -12.99 8.24 6.25
N MET A 76 -12.66 7.27 5.38
CA MET A 76 -11.50 6.39 5.47
C MET A 76 -10.53 6.58 4.30
N ASP A 77 -10.61 7.68 3.56
CA ASP A 77 -9.72 7.94 2.43
C ASP A 77 -8.49 8.78 2.82
N LEU A 78 -7.30 8.32 2.44
CA LEU A 78 -6.14 9.21 2.29
C LEU A 78 -6.12 9.72 0.86
N SER A 79 -6.29 11.03 0.65
CA SER A 79 -6.49 11.62 -0.68
C SER A 79 -5.69 12.90 -0.89
N VAL A 80 -5.70 13.38 -2.13
CA VAL A 80 -5.13 14.69 -2.49
C VAL A 80 -5.77 15.87 -1.75
N LEU A 81 -6.92 15.68 -1.10
CA LEU A 81 -7.60 16.72 -0.32
C LEU A 81 -7.14 16.79 1.13
N ASN A 82 -6.60 15.69 1.68
CA ASN A 82 -6.29 15.61 3.11
C ASN A 82 -4.86 15.14 3.44
N TYR A 83 -4.03 14.79 2.45
CA TYR A 83 -2.65 14.32 2.66
C TYR A 83 -1.79 15.25 3.52
N ARG A 84 -2.04 16.57 3.46
CA ARG A 84 -1.32 17.58 4.24
C ARG A 84 -1.53 17.48 5.75
N LYS A 85 -2.53 16.71 6.21
CA LYS A 85 -2.75 16.42 7.62
C LYS A 85 -1.69 15.50 8.22
N LEU A 86 -0.96 14.74 7.39
CA LEU A 86 0.22 14.01 7.85
C LEU A 86 1.35 14.99 8.16
N SER A 87 1.97 14.87 9.33
CA SER A 87 3.08 15.74 9.75
C SER A 87 4.39 15.22 9.16
N PRO A 88 5.14 16.03 8.39
CA PRO A 88 6.48 15.64 7.94
C PRO A 88 7.42 15.31 9.11
N ALA A 89 7.27 16.01 10.24
CA ALA A 89 8.07 15.77 11.45
C ALA A 89 7.80 14.42 12.14
N ALA A 90 6.80 13.65 11.69
CA ALA A 90 6.55 12.30 12.18
C ALA A 90 7.42 11.24 11.49
N PHE A 91 8.10 11.59 10.39
CA PHE A 91 8.91 10.69 9.59
C PHE A 91 10.40 10.96 9.81
N ALA A 92 11.22 9.93 9.64
CA ALA A 92 12.67 10.08 9.60
C ALA A 92 13.10 10.75 8.29
N ASP A 93 14.28 11.37 8.26
CA ASP A 93 14.78 12.10 7.09
C ASP A 93 14.97 11.21 5.85
N ASP A 94 15.26 9.93 6.04
CA ASP A 94 15.45 8.93 4.97
C ASP A 94 14.27 7.96 4.83
N ALA A 95 13.13 8.29 5.45
CA ALA A 95 11.97 7.42 5.48
C ALA A 95 11.42 7.08 4.09
N ARG A 96 10.66 5.99 4.04
CA ARG A 96 9.94 5.54 2.83
C ARG A 96 8.48 5.24 3.11
N LEU A 97 7.63 5.56 2.13
CA LEU A 97 6.23 5.15 2.08
C LEU A 97 6.01 4.21 0.88
N ASP A 98 5.53 3.00 1.11
CA ASP A 98 5.17 2.05 0.06
C ASP A 98 3.64 1.93 0.00
N SER A 99 3.03 2.41 -1.08
CA SER A 99 1.61 2.18 -1.37
C SER A 99 1.45 0.92 -2.21
N HIS A 100 0.76 -0.06 -1.64
CA HIS A 100 0.28 -1.25 -2.35
C HIS A 100 -1.17 -1.08 -2.83
N ALA A 101 -1.71 0.14 -2.81
CA ALA A 101 -3.00 0.44 -3.38
C ALA A 101 -2.91 0.68 -4.89
N CYS A 102 -3.97 0.32 -5.61
CA CYS A 102 -4.11 0.61 -7.03
C CYS A 102 -3.91 2.11 -7.29
N ARG A 103 -3.16 2.46 -8.34
CA ARG A 103 -3.19 3.79 -8.97
C ARG A 103 -2.87 4.99 -8.08
N THR A 104 -2.23 4.79 -6.93
CA THR A 104 -1.76 5.92 -6.09
C THR A 104 -0.79 6.83 -6.84
N GLY A 105 -0.02 6.27 -7.80
CA GLY A 105 0.88 7.00 -8.68
C GLY A 105 0.22 7.64 -9.91
N MET A 106 -1.11 7.58 -10.03
CA MET A 106 -1.86 8.16 -11.15
C MET A 106 -2.57 9.44 -10.72
N GLY A 107 -2.36 10.53 -11.46
CA GLY A 107 -2.99 11.83 -11.25
C GLY A 107 -4.34 11.97 -11.97
N ASN A 108 -4.54 11.27 -13.09
CA ASN A 108 -5.77 11.36 -13.88
C ASN A 108 -6.95 10.72 -13.16
N GLN A 109 -8.03 11.47 -12.95
CA GLN A 109 -9.23 10.97 -12.29
C GLN A 109 -9.97 9.86 -13.05
N PRO A 110 -10.12 9.88 -14.39
CA PRO A 110 -10.83 8.83 -15.09
C PRO A 110 -10.19 7.45 -14.86
N ASP A 111 -10.96 6.49 -14.34
CA ASP A 111 -10.56 5.08 -14.29
C ASP A 111 -10.71 4.47 -15.68
N LEU A 112 -9.76 4.77 -16.56
CA LEU A 112 -9.73 4.23 -17.91
C LEU A 112 -9.07 2.86 -17.94
N SER A 113 -9.43 2.06 -18.94
CA SER A 113 -8.78 0.77 -19.24
C SER A 113 -7.44 0.94 -19.95
N ILE A 114 -7.22 2.09 -20.61
CA ILE A 114 -6.00 2.47 -21.33
C ILE A 114 -5.60 3.87 -20.86
N GLU A 115 -4.33 4.05 -20.51
CA GLU A 115 -3.76 5.33 -20.08
C GLU A 115 -2.28 5.39 -20.47
N PHE A 116 -1.90 6.39 -21.28
CA PHE A 116 -0.51 6.62 -21.72
C PHE A 116 0.14 7.80 -21.00
N TYR A 117 -0.66 8.69 -20.42
CA TYR A 117 -0.25 9.93 -19.78
C TYR A 117 -0.81 10.01 -18.37
N PRO A 118 -0.32 9.20 -17.41
CA PRO A 118 -0.90 9.05 -16.07
C PRO A 118 -0.84 10.30 -15.17
N GLN A 119 -0.31 11.43 -15.66
CA GLN A 119 -0.07 12.68 -14.92
C GLN A 119 0.52 12.43 -13.53
N THR A 120 1.63 11.70 -13.48
CA THR A 120 2.32 11.31 -12.24
C THR A 120 2.64 12.48 -11.30
N TRP A 121 2.86 13.67 -11.84
CA TRP A 121 3.16 14.89 -11.07
C TRP A 121 2.01 15.36 -10.19
N GLU A 122 0.77 15.09 -10.59
CA GLU A 122 -0.44 15.43 -9.84
C GLU A 122 -0.97 14.26 -9.00
N SER A 123 -0.27 13.13 -9.03
CA SER A 123 -0.65 11.93 -8.28
C SER A 123 -0.53 12.14 -6.78
N LEU A 124 -1.35 11.41 -6.02
CA LEU A 124 -1.24 11.37 -4.57
C LEU A 124 0.16 10.93 -4.12
N ALA A 125 0.81 10.01 -4.84
CA ALA A 125 2.18 9.58 -4.54
C ALA A 125 3.19 10.73 -4.60
N GLN A 126 3.16 11.55 -5.66
CA GLN A 126 4.08 12.69 -5.79
C GLN A 126 3.77 13.78 -4.75
N LEU A 127 2.48 14.04 -4.49
CA LEU A 127 2.06 15.01 -3.48
C LEU A 127 2.52 14.61 -2.07
N LEU A 128 2.41 13.33 -1.72
CA LEU A 128 2.93 12.78 -0.48
C LEU A 128 4.45 12.89 -0.40
N ALA A 129 5.17 12.53 -1.47
CA ALA A 129 6.64 12.62 -1.51
C ALA A 129 7.10 14.06 -1.27
N ASN A 130 6.47 15.03 -1.94
CA ASN A 130 6.80 16.44 -1.80
C ASN A 130 6.49 16.99 -0.40
N HIS A 131 5.32 16.67 0.15
CA HIS A 131 4.89 17.20 1.45
C HIS A 131 5.66 16.59 2.62
N LEU A 132 5.77 15.27 2.64
CA LEU A 132 6.45 14.55 3.72
C LEU A 132 7.98 14.61 3.60
N ARG A 133 8.50 14.96 2.42
CA ARG A 133 9.94 14.93 2.08
C ARG A 133 10.56 13.53 2.19
N VAL A 134 9.76 12.52 1.88
CA VAL A 134 10.15 11.10 1.91
C VAL A 134 10.01 10.47 0.53
N LYS A 135 10.67 9.33 0.31
CA LYS A 135 10.47 8.55 -0.92
C LYS A 135 9.11 7.86 -0.86
N VAL A 136 8.36 7.89 -1.96
CA VAL A 136 7.09 7.17 -2.08
C VAL A 136 7.18 6.14 -3.21
N ARG A 137 6.88 4.87 -2.95
CA ARG A 137 6.72 3.85 -4.00
C ARG A 137 5.26 3.54 -4.21
N ALA A 138 4.79 3.61 -5.44
CA ALA A 138 3.38 3.42 -5.75
C ALA A 138 3.15 2.80 -7.13
N TYR A 139 2.05 2.07 -7.28
CA TYR A 139 1.62 1.60 -8.59
C TYR A 139 0.89 2.72 -9.34
N ILE A 140 1.17 2.85 -10.64
CA ILE A 140 0.29 3.57 -11.58
C ILE A 140 -0.86 2.66 -12.00
N ARG A 141 -0.62 1.36 -12.09
CA ARG A 141 -1.62 0.35 -12.43
C ARG A 141 -2.42 -0.11 -11.21
N ARG A 142 -3.46 -0.90 -11.46
CA ARG A 142 -4.13 -1.68 -10.42
C ARG A 142 -3.10 -2.60 -9.75
N SER A 143 -3.16 -2.72 -8.44
CA SER A 143 -2.43 -3.72 -7.67
C SER A 143 -3.15 -5.06 -7.76
N ASP A 144 -2.39 -6.15 -7.79
CA ASP A 144 -2.92 -7.51 -7.87
C ASP A 144 -2.51 -8.31 -6.63
N TYR A 145 -3.52 -8.71 -5.87
CA TYR A 145 -3.40 -9.48 -4.63
C TYR A 145 -3.70 -10.97 -4.83
N ARG A 146 -4.12 -11.41 -6.03
CA ARG A 146 -4.70 -12.77 -6.23
C ARG A 146 -3.76 -13.90 -5.83
N ASN A 147 -2.45 -13.69 -5.95
CA ASN A 147 -1.43 -14.71 -5.74
C ASN A 147 -0.74 -14.59 -4.37
N THR A 148 -1.14 -13.66 -3.50
CA THR A 148 -0.47 -13.43 -2.21
C THR A 148 -0.52 -14.64 -1.30
N TRP A 149 -1.55 -15.48 -1.40
CA TRP A 149 -1.68 -16.77 -0.70
C TRP A 149 -1.45 -17.99 -1.62
N GLY A 150 -0.50 -17.84 -2.54
CA GLY A 150 -0.09 -18.90 -3.45
C GLY A 150 -0.56 -18.66 -4.88
N SER A 151 0.39 -18.70 -5.82
CA SER A 151 0.15 -18.56 -7.25
C SER A 151 -0.53 -19.80 -7.84
N PHE A 152 -0.99 -19.69 -9.09
CA PHE A 152 -1.52 -20.85 -9.82
C PHE A 152 -0.46 -21.95 -9.93
N GLU A 153 0.77 -21.58 -10.28
CA GLU A 153 1.90 -22.49 -10.44
C GLU A 153 2.24 -23.18 -9.12
N GLU A 154 2.25 -22.46 -7.99
CA GLU A 154 2.49 -23.04 -6.68
C GLU A 154 1.40 -24.03 -6.28
N ARG A 155 0.13 -23.74 -6.59
CA ARG A 155 -0.99 -24.67 -6.36
C ARG A 155 -0.82 -25.95 -7.18
N ARG A 156 -0.38 -25.83 -8.45
CA ARG A 156 -0.08 -26.99 -9.29
C ARG A 156 1.13 -27.77 -8.82
N LEU A 157 2.16 -27.08 -8.34
CA LEU A 157 3.34 -27.71 -7.75
C LEU A 157 2.98 -28.50 -6.49
N ALA A 158 2.04 -27.99 -5.68
CA ALA A 158 1.53 -28.69 -4.50
C ALA A 158 0.81 -30.01 -4.82
N ASP A 159 0.14 -30.10 -5.97
CA ASP A 159 -0.50 -31.35 -6.44
C ASP A 159 0.54 -32.47 -6.64
N LEU A 160 1.83 -32.13 -6.84
CA LEU A 160 2.94 -33.08 -7.02
C LEU A 160 3.57 -33.53 -5.69
N CYS A 161 3.17 -32.96 -4.54
CA CYS A 161 3.74 -33.31 -3.24
C CYS A 161 3.39 -34.73 -2.80
N GLY A 162 4.37 -35.64 -2.87
CA GLY A 162 4.20 -37.06 -2.54
C GLY A 162 4.49 -38.00 -3.72
N LEU A 163 4.75 -37.45 -4.90
CA LEU A 163 5.29 -38.19 -6.04
C LEU A 163 6.82 -38.31 -5.92
N SER A 164 7.36 -39.46 -6.32
CA SER A 164 8.81 -39.73 -6.35
C SER A 164 9.39 -39.46 -7.74
N ASP A 165 9.26 -38.22 -8.22
CA ASP A 165 9.78 -37.79 -9.53
C ASP A 165 10.79 -36.64 -9.35
N ASN A 166 11.73 -36.51 -10.28
CA ASN A 166 12.75 -35.46 -10.31
C ASN A 166 12.16 -34.05 -10.51
N GLN A 167 10.89 -33.96 -10.89
CA GLN A 167 10.13 -32.71 -10.98
C GLN A 167 9.33 -32.40 -9.70
N ALA A 168 9.34 -33.29 -8.70
CA ALA A 168 8.64 -33.07 -7.45
C ALA A 168 9.31 -31.96 -6.62
N PRO A 169 8.54 -31.07 -6.00
CA PRO A 169 9.09 -30.06 -5.10
C PRO A 169 9.76 -30.71 -3.88
N SER A 170 10.66 -29.96 -3.24
CA SER A 170 11.37 -30.46 -2.06
C SER A 170 10.41 -30.83 -0.92
N ILE A 171 10.78 -31.85 -0.13
CA ILE A 171 10.00 -32.29 1.04
C ILE A 171 9.74 -31.12 2.00
N ALA A 172 10.74 -30.22 2.16
CA ALA A 172 10.62 -29.04 3.00
C ALA A 172 9.54 -28.08 2.47
N TRP A 173 9.56 -27.79 1.17
CA TRP A 173 8.54 -26.94 0.54
C TRP A 173 7.14 -27.56 0.67
N CYS A 174 7.00 -28.86 0.39
CA CYS A 174 5.73 -29.58 0.56
C CYS A 174 5.19 -29.51 1.98
N ARG A 175 6.06 -29.68 2.98
CA ARG A 175 5.67 -29.56 4.38
C ARG A 175 5.16 -28.16 4.67
N SER A 176 5.91 -27.13 4.29
CA SER A 176 5.49 -25.74 4.47
C SER A 176 4.14 -25.46 3.81
N TRP A 177 3.96 -25.86 2.54
CA TRP A 177 2.69 -25.66 1.84
C TRP A 177 1.51 -26.34 2.54
N ARG A 178 1.70 -27.59 3.02
CA ARG A 178 0.65 -28.34 3.75
C ARG A 178 0.26 -27.67 5.06
N GLU A 179 1.21 -27.08 5.79
CA GLU A 179 0.89 -26.34 7.01
C GLU A 179 0.05 -25.10 6.71
N LEU A 180 0.41 -24.33 5.66
CA LEU A 180 -0.36 -23.15 5.25
C LEU A 180 -1.76 -23.53 4.74
N ASP A 181 -1.89 -24.62 3.99
CA ASP A 181 -3.19 -25.13 3.53
C ASP A 181 -4.06 -25.61 4.72
N LYS A 182 -3.47 -26.32 5.68
CA LYS A 182 -4.14 -26.75 6.91
C LYS A 182 -4.63 -25.56 7.72
N GLU A 183 -3.82 -24.52 7.85
CA GLU A 183 -4.17 -23.28 8.53
C GLU A 183 -5.39 -22.61 7.86
N ARG A 184 -5.37 -22.42 6.54
CA ARG A 184 -6.49 -21.82 5.79
C ARG A 184 -7.77 -22.64 5.92
N ARG A 185 -7.68 -23.98 5.81
CA ARG A 185 -8.83 -24.88 5.96
C ARG A 185 -9.41 -24.80 7.37
N LYS A 186 -8.54 -24.82 8.39
CA LYS A 186 -8.94 -24.66 9.78
C LYS A 186 -9.68 -23.34 9.96
N ASN A 187 -9.07 -22.23 9.56
CA ASN A 187 -9.66 -20.90 9.66
C ASN A 187 -11.00 -20.81 8.93
N SER A 188 -11.12 -21.37 7.72
CA SER A 188 -12.38 -21.36 6.95
C SER A 188 -13.44 -22.33 7.48
N SER A 189 -13.06 -23.38 8.20
CA SER A 189 -13.98 -24.35 8.80
C SER A 189 -14.50 -23.90 10.16
N GLU A 190 -13.63 -23.31 10.97
CA GLU A 190 -13.94 -22.80 12.31
C GLU A 190 -14.58 -21.42 12.24
N ASN A 191 -14.16 -20.59 11.27
CA ASN A 191 -14.65 -19.25 11.06
C ASN A 191 -15.33 -19.13 9.70
N LYS A 192 -16.38 -18.30 9.59
CA LYS A 192 -17.11 -18.05 8.33
C LYS A 192 -16.32 -17.17 7.34
N TYR A 193 -14.99 -17.16 7.40
CA TYR A 193 -14.11 -16.37 6.56
C TYR A 193 -12.77 -17.07 6.33
N THR A 194 -12.13 -16.74 5.20
CA THR A 194 -10.80 -17.25 4.87
C THR A 194 -9.73 -16.28 5.37
N TYR A 195 -8.78 -16.79 6.17
CA TYR A 195 -7.65 -16.00 6.65
C TYR A 195 -6.40 -16.87 6.75
N GLN A 196 -5.23 -16.23 6.60
CA GLN A 196 -3.94 -16.85 6.84
C GLN A 196 -3.16 -16.00 7.85
N THR A 197 -3.20 -16.45 9.09
CA THR A 197 -2.49 -15.91 10.25
C THR A 197 -0.98 -15.79 10.02
N SER A 198 -0.38 -16.76 9.32
CA SER A 198 1.04 -16.70 8.91
C SER A 198 1.36 -15.66 7.84
N GLY A 199 0.36 -14.93 7.34
CA GLY A 199 0.56 -13.85 6.39
C GLY A 199 0.68 -14.28 4.92
N ALA A 200 1.03 -13.31 4.07
CA ALA A 200 1.18 -13.53 2.64
C ALA A 200 2.48 -14.28 2.30
N MET A 201 2.41 -15.18 1.31
CA MET A 201 3.55 -15.90 0.75
C MET A 201 4.24 -15.10 -0.36
N ASN A 202 3.45 -14.40 -1.17
CA ASN A 202 3.93 -13.63 -2.32
C ASN A 202 3.64 -12.15 -2.13
N PRO A 203 4.49 -11.26 -2.68
CA PRO A 203 4.24 -9.83 -2.64
C PRO A 203 3.02 -9.46 -3.50
N VAL A 204 2.44 -8.30 -3.17
CA VAL A 204 1.51 -7.61 -4.09
C VAL A 204 2.28 -7.23 -5.35
N ILE A 205 1.68 -7.43 -6.52
CA ILE A 205 2.31 -7.09 -7.80
C ILE A 205 1.47 -6.07 -8.58
N SER A 206 2.06 -5.54 -9.65
CA SER A 206 1.35 -4.67 -10.58
C SER A 206 0.48 -5.52 -11.52
N GLY A 207 -0.80 -5.20 -11.58
CA GLY A 207 -1.75 -5.76 -12.54
C GLY A 207 -1.52 -5.23 -13.96
N THR A 208 -2.48 -5.51 -14.84
CA THR A 208 -2.37 -5.21 -16.27
C THR A 208 -2.99 -3.88 -16.67
N THR A 209 -3.92 -3.33 -15.88
CA THR A 209 -4.68 -2.11 -16.22
C THR A 209 -4.30 -0.89 -15.34
N PRO A 210 -4.33 0.34 -15.88
CA PRO A 210 -4.60 0.63 -17.29
C PRO A 210 -3.46 0.16 -18.19
N TYR A 211 -3.81 -0.27 -19.40
CA TYR A 211 -2.84 -0.59 -20.45
C TYR A 211 -2.12 0.69 -20.88
N GLY A 212 -0.86 0.59 -21.30
CA GLY A 212 -0.04 1.76 -21.69
C GLY A 212 0.74 2.40 -20.53
N ALA A 213 0.25 2.29 -19.30
CA ALA A 213 0.94 2.83 -18.13
C ALA A 213 2.18 1.99 -17.74
N PRO A 214 3.19 2.54 -17.05
CA PRO A 214 4.32 1.77 -16.52
C PRO A 214 3.90 0.59 -15.62
N ARG A 215 4.66 -0.52 -15.70
CA ARG A 215 4.48 -1.70 -14.82
C ARG A 215 5.30 -1.54 -13.55
N GLY A 216 4.88 -2.24 -12.49
CA GLY A 216 5.58 -2.25 -11.21
C GLY A 216 5.29 -1.01 -10.38
N GLN A 217 5.96 -0.91 -9.22
CA GLN A 217 5.95 0.32 -8.43
C GLN A 217 6.97 1.29 -9.01
N LEU A 218 6.55 2.53 -9.20
CA LEU A 218 7.48 3.63 -9.46
C LEU A 218 7.87 4.29 -8.15
N GLU A 219 9.09 4.81 -8.10
CA GLU A 219 9.58 5.63 -7.01
C GLU A 219 9.37 7.12 -7.33
N PHE A 220 8.71 7.82 -6.43
CA PHE A 220 8.45 9.25 -6.44
C PHE A 220 9.32 9.87 -5.37
N ILE A 221 10.24 10.73 -5.78
CA ILE A 221 11.16 11.44 -4.89
C ILE A 221 10.66 12.86 -4.62
N PRO A 222 10.98 13.45 -3.45
CA PRO A 222 10.64 14.84 -3.17
C PRO A 222 11.24 15.77 -4.22
N GLN A 223 10.40 16.65 -4.76
CA GLN A 223 10.81 17.65 -5.72
C GLN A 223 10.80 19.02 -5.04
N TYR A 224 11.99 19.60 -4.92
CA TYR A 224 12.13 20.97 -4.50
C TYR A 224 11.78 21.86 -5.68
N TYR A 225 10.60 22.46 -5.68
CA TYR A 225 10.37 23.61 -6.53
C TYR A 225 11.33 24.71 -6.07
N ILE A 226 12.31 25.04 -6.91
CA ILE A 226 12.88 26.38 -6.87
C ILE A 226 11.71 27.28 -7.25
N CYS A 227 11.13 28.00 -6.29
CA CYS A 227 10.29 29.13 -6.60
C CYS A 227 11.16 30.15 -7.34
N ILE A 228 11.29 30.00 -8.65
CA ILE A 228 11.69 31.12 -9.50
C ILE A 228 10.49 32.05 -9.43
N ASN A 229 10.58 33.08 -8.59
CA ASN A 229 9.65 34.20 -8.58
C ASN A 229 9.57 34.74 -10.02
N SER A 230 8.54 34.35 -10.76
CA SER A 230 8.14 34.98 -12.01
C SER A 230 7.46 36.31 -11.71
N TYR A 231 8.22 37.24 -11.14
CA TYR A 231 7.93 38.68 -11.16
C TYR A 231 8.93 39.37 -12.07
N LEU A 232 8.89 39.07 -13.37
CA LEU A 232 9.41 39.95 -14.41
C LEU A 232 8.56 39.80 -15.67
N ILE A 233 7.44 40.52 -15.71
CA ILE A 233 6.86 41.01 -16.96
C ILE A 233 6.66 42.52 -16.81
N ASN A 234 7.76 43.24 -17.02
CA ASN A 234 7.79 44.53 -17.70
C ASN A 234 9.21 44.68 -18.22
N GLY A 235 9.43 44.07 -19.39
CA GLY A 235 10.74 43.91 -19.99
C GLY A 235 11.49 45.23 -20.14
N ARG A 236 12.69 45.26 -19.55
CA ARG A 236 13.85 46.03 -20.01
C ARG A 236 15.10 45.47 -19.33
N PRO A 237 16.17 45.14 -20.06
CA PRO A 237 17.46 44.86 -19.45
C PRO A 237 18.07 46.17 -18.94
N LEU A 238 18.49 46.19 -17.68
CA LEU A 238 19.41 47.21 -17.17
C LEU A 238 20.82 46.86 -17.68
N GLY A 239 21.22 47.45 -18.81
CA GLY A 239 22.58 48.01 -18.90
C GLY A 239 22.62 49.22 -17.96
N ILE A 240 23.71 49.74 -17.43
CA ILE A 240 25.10 49.96 -17.88
C ILE A 240 25.82 50.35 -16.54
N HIS A 241 27.04 49.95 -16.17
CA HIS A 241 28.38 50.28 -16.66
C HIS A 241 29.40 49.45 -15.88
#